data_AF-A0A2R7LJE7-F1
#
_entry.id   AF-A0A2R7LJE7-F1
#
_cell.length_a   1.000
_cell.length_b   1.000
_cell.length_c   1.000
_cell.angle_alpha   90.00
_cell.angle_beta   90.00
_cell.angle_gamma   90.00
#
_symmetry.space_group_name_H-M   'P 1'
#
loop_
_entity.id
_entity.type
_entity.pdbx_description
1 polymer ?
#
loop_
_entity_poly.entity_id
_entity_poly.type
_entity_poly.pdbx_seq_one_letter_code
_entity_poly.pdbx_strand_id
1 'polypeptide(L)'
;MIRKLSNIFEFFKTTLVVNLIVCAIAVLLGGFDYFFIMFLSFGFLMSIGFKELYRKNDYLFYANNGISKIQLLVLSYFLTFCTTVLIGLVTFLSSRIF
;
A
#
# COMPACT_ATOMS: atom_id res chain seq x y z
N MET A 1 16.82 1.57 -15.44
CA MET A 1 15.71 0.68 -15.04
C MET A 1 15.62 0.55 -13.52
N ILE A 2 16.70 0.15 -12.84
CA ILE A 2 16.79 -0.02 -11.38
C ILE A 2 16.35 1.22 -10.58
N ARG A 3 16.78 2.43 -10.97
CA ARG A 3 16.41 3.67 -10.25
C ARG A 3 14.91 3.98 -10.28
N LYS A 4 14.23 3.70 -11.40
CA LYS A 4 12.76 3.91 -11.50
C LYS A 4 12.03 2.93 -10.58
N LEU A 5 12.45 1.67 -10.57
CA LEU A 5 11.88 0.65 -9.70
C LEU A 5 12.07 1.01 -8.22
N SER A 6 13.25 1.51 -7.85
CA SER A 6 13.54 2.01 -6.49
C SER A 6 12.59 3.14 -6.10
N ASN A 7 12.38 4.12 -6.97
CA ASN A 7 11.48 5.24 -6.71
C ASN A 7 10.02 4.78 -6.54
N ILE A 8 9.56 3.83 -7.35
CA ILE A 8 8.22 3.23 -7.23
C ILE A 8 8.10 2.48 -5.90
N PHE A 9 9.12 1.70 -5.52
CA PHE A 9 9.12 0.97 -4.26
C PHE A 9 9.15 1.92 -3.05
N GLU A 10 9.83 3.05 -3.16
CA GLU A 10 9.83 4.08 -2.13
C GLU A 10 8.46 4.75 -1.98
N PHE A 11 7.80 5.05 -3.10
CA PHE A 11 6.41 5.49 -3.08
C PHE A 11 5.51 4.46 -2.40
N PHE A 12 5.64 3.18 -2.79
CA PHE A 12 4.86 2.08 -2.21
C PHE A 12 5.08 1.91 -0.71
N LYS A 13 6.32 2.00 -0.21
CA LYS A 13 6.62 1.91 1.23
C LYS A 13 5.83 2.94 2.03
N THR A 14 5.79 4.18 1.56
CA THR A 14 5.04 5.24 2.25
C THR A 14 3.53 5.04 2.18
N THR A 15 2.99 4.50 1.07
CA THR A 15 1.56 4.12 1.02
C THR A 15 1.27 2.93 1.93
N LEU A 16 2.18 1.96 2.02
CA LEU A 16 2.01 0.76 2.84
C LEU A 16 1.89 1.11 4.33
N VAL A 17 2.71 2.04 4.83
CA VAL A 17 2.65 2.48 6.24
C VAL A 17 1.28 3.08 6.57
N VAL A 18 0.79 4.00 5.74
CA VAL A 18 -0.53 4.62 5.96
C VAL A 18 -1.64 3.57 5.88
N ASN A 19 -1.56 2.67 4.90
CA ASN A 19 -2.53 1.59 4.74
C ASN A 19 -2.60 0.69 5.97
N LEU A 20 -1.43 0.27 6.50
CA LEU A 20 -1.35 -0.54 7.71
C LEU A 20 -1.90 0.17 8.95
N ILE A 21 -1.68 1.48 9.10
CA ILE A 21 -2.27 2.25 10.21
C ILE A 21 -3.79 2.26 10.13
N VAL A 22 -4.35 2.52 8.94
CA VAL A 22 -5.81 2.50 8.74
C VAL A 22 -6.38 1.10 9.00
N CYS A 23 -5.70 0.05 8.54
CA CYS A 23 -6.12 -1.32 8.76
C CYS A 23 -6.02 -1.74 10.23
N ALA A 24 -5.00 -1.28 10.96
CA ALA A 24 -4.88 -1.55 12.38
C ALA A 24 -6.08 -0.99 13.16
N ILE A 25 -6.55 0.21 12.82
CA ILE A 25 -7.77 0.79 13.40
C ILE A 25 -8.98 -0.08 13.07
N ALA A 26 -9.14 -0.52 11.81
CA ALA A 26 -10.25 -1.38 11.43
C ALA A 26 -10.24 -2.73 12.17
N VAL A 27 -9.07 -3.34 12.34
CA VAL A 27 -8.92 -4.60 13.07
C VAL A 27 -9.23 -4.43 14.55
N LEU A 28 -8.82 -3.31 15.18
CA LEU A 28 -9.15 -3.03 16.58
C LEU A 28 -10.66 -2.88 16.82
N LEU A 29 -11.41 -2.40 15.83
CA LEU A 29 -12.83 -2.13 15.96
C LEU A 29 -13.72 -3.31 15.50
N GLY A 30 -13.31 -4.03 14.45
CA GLY A 30 -14.13 -5.07 13.81
C GLY A 30 -13.53 -6.47 13.85
N GLY A 31 -12.26 -6.62 14.25
CA GLY A 31 -11.55 -7.91 14.21
C GLY A 31 -10.75 -8.14 12.92
N PHE A 32 -10.00 -9.24 12.89
CA PHE A 32 -9.04 -9.53 11.82
C PHE A 32 -9.69 -9.82 10.46
N ASP A 33 -10.95 -10.26 10.43
CA ASP A 33 -11.68 -10.58 9.20
C ASP A 33 -11.81 -9.37 8.26
N TYR A 34 -11.84 -8.16 8.83
CA TYR A 34 -11.92 -6.92 8.07
C TYR A 34 -10.59 -6.49 7.45
N PHE A 35 -9.46 -7.05 7.90
CA PHE A 35 -8.13 -6.62 7.48
C PHE A 35 -7.97 -6.64 5.96
N PHE A 36 -8.28 -7.77 5.31
CA PHE A 36 -8.03 -7.96 3.88
C PHE A 36 -8.85 -7.02 3.00
N ILE A 37 -10.14 -6.87 3.31
CA ILE A 37 -11.04 -5.97 2.58
C ILE A 37 -10.58 -4.53 2.76
N MET A 38 -10.27 -4.11 4.00
CA MET A 38 -9.83 -2.76 4.29
C MET A 38 -8.48 -2.45 3.63
N PHE A 39 -7.55 -3.39 3.65
CA PHE A 39 -6.20 -3.22 3.12
C PHE A 39 -6.19 -3.06 1.60
N LEU A 40 -7.02 -3.83 0.88
CA LEU A 40 -7.14 -3.72 -0.58
C LEU A 40 -7.96 -2.51 -1.01
N SER A 41 -8.94 -2.06 -0.21
CA SER A 41 -9.85 -0.99 -0.60
C SER A 41 -9.55 0.31 0.15
N PHE A 42 -10.25 0.55 1.26
CA PHE A 42 -10.28 1.82 1.96
C PHE A 42 -8.90 2.28 2.45
N GLY A 43 -8.08 1.38 2.98
CA GLY A 43 -6.73 1.68 3.43
C GLY A 43 -5.81 2.14 2.31
N PHE A 44 -5.92 1.55 1.12
CA PHE A 44 -5.18 2.02 -0.06
C PHE A 44 -5.67 3.40 -0.53
N LEU A 45 -6.99 3.61 -0.59
CA LEU A 45 -7.57 4.91 -0.95
C LEU A 45 -7.17 6.02 0.02
N MET A 46 -7.18 5.74 1.33
CA MET A 46 -6.72 6.67 2.36
C MET A 46 -5.23 6.99 2.22
N SER A 47 -4.42 6.02 1.83
CA SER A 47 -2.99 6.23 1.57
C SER A 47 -2.73 7.15 0.40
N ILE A 48 -3.53 7.02 -0.68
CA ILE A 48 -3.50 7.97 -1.80
C ILE A 48 -3.99 9.35 -1.32
N GLY A 49 -5.13 9.42 -0.65
CA GLY A 49 -5.70 10.67 -0.15
C GLY A 49 -4.72 11.44 0.75
N PHE A 50 -4.01 10.73 1.64
CA PHE A 50 -2.96 11.31 2.46
C PHE A 50 -1.84 11.94 1.62
N LYS A 51 -1.38 11.26 0.56
CA LYS A 51 -0.37 11.81 -0.35
C LYS A 51 -0.89 13.01 -1.15
N GLU A 52 -2.13 12.96 -1.63
CA GLU A 52 -2.74 14.07 -2.35
C GLU A 52 -2.91 15.31 -1.48
N LEU A 53 -3.18 15.17 -0.18
CA LEU A 53 -3.37 16.30 0.72
C LEU A 53 -2.05 16.85 1.24
N TYR A 54 -1.14 15.98 1.68
CA TYR A 54 0.04 16.39 2.46
C TYR A 54 1.37 16.32 1.69
N ARG A 55 1.42 15.61 0.54
CA ARG A 55 2.68 15.33 -0.18
C ARG A 55 2.58 15.56 -1.69
N LYS A 56 1.89 16.62 -2.12
CA LYS A 56 1.78 16.97 -3.55
C LYS A 56 3.13 17.14 -4.25
N ASN A 57 4.11 17.69 -3.54
CA ASN A 57 5.46 17.92 -4.08
C ASN A 57 6.20 16.62 -4.42
N ASP A 58 5.86 15.49 -3.77
CA ASP A 58 6.45 14.18 -4.09
C ASP A 58 6.12 13.78 -5.53
N TYR A 59 4.90 14.06 -6.01
CA TYR A 59 4.52 13.74 -7.39
C TYR A 59 5.36 14.50 -8.43
N LEU A 60 5.78 15.74 -8.12
CA LEU A 60 6.70 16.49 -8.98
C LEU A 60 8.08 15.83 -9.04
N PHE A 61 8.59 15.34 -7.92
CA PHE A 61 9.85 14.60 -7.88
C PHE A 61 9.80 13.34 -8.76
N TYR A 62 8.72 12.56 -8.70
CA TYR A 62 8.58 11.35 -9.51
C TYR A 62 8.35 11.67 -11.00
N ALA A 63 7.59 12.71 -11.31
CA ALA A 63 7.39 13.20 -12.68
C ALA A 63 8.72 13.65 -13.30
N ASN A 64 9.56 14.38 -12.55
CA ASN A 64 10.91 14.77 -12.98
C ASN A 64 11.85 13.58 -13.21
N ASN A 65 11.57 12.43 -12.58
CA ASN A 65 12.27 11.17 -12.82
C ASN A 65 11.64 10.32 -13.95
N GLY A 66 10.68 10.88 -14.69
CA GLY A 66 10.03 10.24 -15.83
C GLY A 66 9.11 9.07 -15.43
N ILE A 67 8.45 9.19 -14.27
CA ILE A 67 7.44 8.24 -13.79
C ILE A 67 6.10 8.98 -13.71
N SER A 68 5.09 8.47 -14.40
CA SER A 68 3.77 9.12 -14.37
C SER A 68 3.03 8.82 -13.07
N LYS A 69 2.10 9.70 -12.68
CA LYS A 69 1.22 9.48 -11.53
C LYS A 69 0.45 8.16 -11.66
N ILE A 70 -0.08 7.86 -12.85
CA ILE A 70 -0.81 6.62 -13.10
C ILE A 70 0.09 5.40 -12.89
N GLN A 71 1.34 5.43 -13.36
CA GLN A 71 2.30 4.35 -13.12
C GLN A 71 2.55 4.13 -11.62
N LEU A 72 2.69 5.20 -10.83
CA LEU A 72 2.85 5.09 -9.38
C LEU A 72 1.61 4.43 -8.75
N LEU A 73 0.41 4.89 -9.09
CA LEU A 73 -0.83 4.38 -8.50
C LEU A 73 -1.05 2.90 -8.86
N VAL A 74 -0.95 2.54 -10.14
CA VAL A 74 -1.17 1.16 -10.61
C VAL A 74 -0.13 0.21 -10.03
N LEU A 75 1.16 0.56 -10.05
CA LEU A 75 2.19 -0.31 -9.50
C LEU A 75 2.13 -0.41 -7.98
N SER A 76 1.76 0.67 -7.28
CA SER A 76 1.57 0.61 -5.83
C SER A 76 0.36 -0.22 -5.45
N TYR A 77 -0.71 -0.16 -6.22
CA TYR A 77 -1.87 -1.03 -6.02
C TYR A 77 -1.51 -2.49 -6.27
N PHE A 78 -0.77 -2.77 -7.35
CA PHE A 78 -0.25 -4.11 -7.63
C PHE A 78 0.61 -4.65 -6.47
N LEU A 79 1.53 -3.85 -5.94
CA LEU A 79 2.34 -4.22 -4.78
C LEU A 79 1.51 -4.41 -3.50
N THR A 80 0.43 -3.63 -3.34
CA THR A 80 -0.54 -3.79 -2.25
C THR A 80 -1.23 -5.15 -2.37
N PHE A 81 -1.68 -5.53 -3.57
CA PHE A 81 -2.25 -6.84 -3.85
C PHE A 81 -1.25 -7.97 -3.55
N CYS A 82 0.00 -7.88 -4.04
CA CYS A 82 1.04 -8.86 -3.72
C CYS A 82 1.28 -8.98 -2.21
N THR A 83 1.32 -7.86 -1.50
CA THR A 83 1.48 -7.83 -0.04
C THR A 83 0.29 -8.50 0.66
N THR A 84 -0.92 -8.30 0.16
CA THR A 84 -2.14 -8.94 0.67
C THR A 84 -2.06 -10.46 0.53
N VAL A 85 -1.65 -10.95 -0.65
CA VAL A 85 -1.46 -12.39 -0.90
C VAL A 85 -0.38 -12.95 0.03
N LEU A 86 0.74 -12.24 0.21
CA LEU A 86 1.80 -12.65 1.13
C LEU A 86 1.31 -12.75 2.58
N ILE A 87 0.58 -11.73 3.06
CA ILE A 87 -0.01 -11.76 4.41
C ILE A 87 -0.99 -12.92 4.53
N GLY A 88 -1.86 -13.12 3.53
CA GLY A 88 -2.82 -14.23 3.49
C GLY A 88 -2.13 -15.59 3.57
N LEU A 89 -1.07 -15.80 2.78
CA LEU A 89 -0.25 -17.01 2.81
C LEU A 89 0.38 -17.24 4.19
N VAL A 90 0.96 -16.21 4.79
CA VAL A 90 1.54 -16.30 6.13
C VAL A 90 0.48 -16.68 7.16
N THR A 91 -0.69 -16.02 7.14
CA THR A 91 -1.78 -16.33 8.08
C THR A 91 -2.31 -17.75 7.92
N PHE A 92 -2.42 -18.24 6.67
CA PHE A 92 -2.84 -19.60 6.39
C PHE A 92 -1.80 -20.64 6.83
N LEU A 93 -0.52 -20.37 6.64
CA LEU A 93 0.54 -21.27 7.10
C LEU A 93 0.61 -21.31 8.63
N SER A 94 0.45 -20.16 9.29
CA SER A 94 0.43 -20.09 10.75
C SER A 94 -0.74 -20.89 11.34
N SER A 95 -1.93 -20.84 10.75
CA SER A 95 -3.09 -21.63 11.23
C SER A 95 -3.02 -23.13 10.95
N ARG A 96 -2.03 -23.57 10.16
CA ARG A 96 -1.75 -24.99 9.91
C ARG A 96 -0.67 -25.56 10.83
N ILE A 97 0.19 -24.70 11.36
CA ILE A 97 1.33 -25.08 12.20
C ILE A 97 0.93 -25.10 13.69
N PHE A 98 0.07 -24.17 14.11
CA PHE A 98 -0.47 -24.06 15.47
C PHE A 98 -1.90 -24.58 15.53
#